data_AF-A0A5C3QCN2-F1
#
_entry.id   AF-A0A5C3QCN2-F1
#
_cell.length_a   1.000
_cell.length_b   1.000
_cell.length_c   1.000
_cell.angle_alpha   90.00
_cell.angle_beta   90.00
_cell.angle_gamma   90.00
#
_symmetry.space_group_name_H-M   'P 1'
#
loop_
_entity.id
_entity.type
_entity.pdbx_description
1 polymer ?
#
loop_
_entity_poly.entity_id
_entity_poly.type
_entity_poly.pdbx_seq_one_letter_code
_entity_poly.pdbx_strand_id
1 'polypeptide(L)'
;MGSDQSTARCIRLAYRSDHVLIARPLSYEDALAAAKEHFPQLSQKQIAFQTDQLAICGQKKQKARISAGAWDTAVKSIDTVEVINLSNGSKKSTAPPPRYSSSGSCDD
;
A
#
# COMPACT_ATOMS: atom_id res chain seq x y z
N MET A 1 -23.48 -31.34 1.62
CA MET A 1 -22.83 -30.75 2.80
C MET A 1 -22.31 -29.39 2.38
N GLY A 2 -22.98 -28.32 2.81
CA GLY A 2 -22.61 -26.96 2.43
C GLY A 2 -21.26 -26.61 3.03
N SER A 3 -20.28 -26.33 2.19
CA SER A 3 -19.03 -25.70 2.63
C SER A 3 -19.41 -24.34 3.20
N ASP A 4 -19.48 -24.27 4.53
CA ASP A 4 -19.51 -23.02 5.28
C ASP A 4 -18.19 -22.32 4.97
N GLN A 5 -18.16 -21.58 3.86
CA GLN A 5 -17.16 -20.53 3.65
C GLN A 5 -17.50 -19.46 4.67
N SER A 6 -17.12 -19.71 5.92
CA SER A 6 -16.98 -18.70 6.95
C SER A 6 -16.04 -17.64 6.39
N THR A 7 -16.63 -16.67 5.69
CA THR A 7 -15.97 -15.48 5.22
C THR A 7 -15.33 -14.87 6.45
N ALA A 8 -14.00 -14.86 6.48
CA ALA A 8 -13.25 -14.41 7.64
C ALA A 8 -13.77 -13.02 8.03
N ARG A 9 -14.47 -12.94 9.18
CA ARG A 9 -15.11 -11.71 9.68
C ARG A 9 -14.09 -10.64 10.02
N CYS A 10 -12.81 -11.00 10.02
CA CYS A 10 -11.70 -10.12 10.29
C CYS A 10 -10.78 -9.99 9.08
N ILE A 11 -10.03 -8.89 9.04
CA ILE A 11 -8.96 -8.64 8.10
C ILE A 11 -7.75 -8.12 8.88
N ARG A 12 -6.54 -8.49 8.45
CA ARG A 12 -5.30 -7.97 9.02
C ARG A 12 -4.99 -6.63 8.38
N LEU A 13 -4.91 -5.58 9.19
CA LEU A 13 -4.43 -4.27 8.80
C LEU A 13 -2.95 -4.15 9.21
N ALA A 14 -2.07 -3.97 8.23
CA ALA A 14 -0.62 -3.92 8.43
C ALA A 14 -0.07 -2.52 8.18
N TYR A 15 0.79 -2.01 9.05
CA TYR A 15 1.52 -0.76 8.85
C TYR A 15 2.97 -0.89 9.33
N ARG A 16 3.93 -0.81 8.41
CA ARG A 16 5.36 -1.07 8.68
C ARG A 16 5.58 -2.45 9.30
N SER A 17 5.93 -2.51 10.59
CA SER A 17 6.14 -3.73 11.36
C SER A 17 4.97 -4.06 12.28
N ASP A 18 3.95 -3.19 12.31
CA ASP A 18 2.78 -3.32 13.17
C ASP A 18 1.63 -3.99 12.41
N HIS A 19 0.88 -4.81 13.12
CA HIS A 19 -0.22 -5.61 12.57
C HIS A 19 -1.36 -5.65 13.58
N VAL A 20 -2.55 -5.23 13.14
CA VAL A 20 -3.76 -5.31 13.93
C VAL A 20 -4.81 -6.13 13.19
N LEU A 21 -5.54 -6.97 13.93
CA LEU A 21 -6.68 -7.70 13.40
C LEU A 21 -7.93 -6.89 13.70
N ILE A 22 -8.61 -6.43 12.64
CA ILE A 22 -9.85 -5.66 12.75
C ILE A 22 -11.02 -6.42 12.15
N ALA A 23 -12.25 -6.06 12.51
CA ALA A 23 -13.42 -6.50 11.77
C ALA A 23 -13.29 -6.07 10.31
N ARG A 24 -13.75 -6.92 9.38
CA ARG A 24 -13.65 -6.66 7.94
C ARG A 24 -14.48 -5.40 7.61
N PRO A 25 -13.84 -4.28 7.24
CA PRO A 25 -14.52 -3.02 7.01
C PRO A 25 -15.41 -3.13 5.76
N LEU A 26 -16.65 -2.69 5.90
CA LEU A 26 -17.65 -2.74 4.83
C LEU A 26 -17.36 -1.68 3.76
N SER A 27 -16.81 -0.54 4.18
CA SER A 27 -16.46 0.58 3.30
C SER A 27 -14.99 0.98 3.39
N TYR A 28 -14.51 1.66 2.35
CA TYR A 28 -13.17 2.25 2.35
C TYR A 28 -12.99 3.26 3.50
N GLU A 29 -14.05 3.99 3.84
CA GLU A 29 -14.07 4.95 4.94
C GLU A 29 -13.96 4.28 6.32
N ASP A 30 -14.59 3.11 6.52
CA ASP A 30 -14.43 2.31 7.74
C ASP A 30 -12.98 1.85 7.90
N ALA A 31 -12.35 1.43 6.81
CA ALA A 31 -10.94 1.05 6.82
C ALA A 31 -10.04 2.24 7.17
N LEU A 32 -10.35 3.44 6.64
CA LEU A 32 -9.65 4.67 7.02
C LEU A 32 -9.83 5.00 8.49
N ALA A 33 -11.04 4.85 9.03
CA ALA A 33 -11.33 5.08 10.44
C ALA A 33 -10.53 4.12 11.33
N ALA A 34 -10.56 2.81 11.04
CA ALA A 34 -9.81 1.80 11.76
C ALA A 34 -8.29 2.04 11.67
N ALA A 35 -7.78 2.43 10.49
CA ALA A 35 -6.37 2.77 10.33
C ALA A 35 -5.94 3.95 11.21
N LYS A 36 -6.81 4.96 11.39
CA LYS A 36 -6.52 6.11 12.25
C LYS A 36 -6.56 5.76 13.73
N GLU A 37 -7.51 4.92 14.11
CA GLU A 37 -7.66 4.46 15.49
C GLU A 37 -6.43 3.67 15.95
N HIS A 38 -5.98 2.72 15.13
CA HIS A 38 -4.85 1.86 15.48
C HIS A 38 -3.48 2.45 15.13
N PHE A 39 -3.40 3.33 14.14
CA PHE A 39 -2.15 3.97 13.71
C PHE A 39 -2.28 5.50 13.77
N PRO A 40 -2.40 6.10 14.97
CA PRO A 40 -2.62 7.54 15.14
C PRO A 40 -1.47 8.41 14.60
N GLN A 41 -0.30 7.82 14.37
CA GLN A 41 0.84 8.47 13.70
C GLN A 41 0.61 8.78 12.22
N LEU A 42 -0.49 8.32 11.61
CA LEU A 42 -0.84 8.57 10.22
C LEU A 42 -1.66 9.85 10.05
N SER A 43 -1.15 10.79 9.25
CA SER A 43 -1.91 11.96 8.81
C SER A 43 -3.05 11.56 7.88
N GLN A 44 -4.29 11.92 8.24
CA GLN A 44 -5.52 11.50 7.54
C GLN A 44 -5.50 11.74 6.01
N LYS A 45 -4.88 12.85 5.57
CA LYS A 45 -4.84 13.25 4.14
C LYS A 45 -3.93 12.38 3.28
N GLN A 46 -3.23 11.43 3.88
CA GLN A 46 -2.13 10.72 3.23
C GLN A 46 -2.27 9.20 3.36
N ILE A 47 -3.38 8.68 3.87
CA ILE A 47 -3.59 7.25 4.03
C ILE A 47 -4.11 6.64 2.73
N ALA A 48 -3.47 5.56 2.28
CA ALA A 48 -4.00 4.69 1.24
C ALA A 48 -3.78 3.22 1.62
N PHE A 49 -4.48 2.33 0.91
CA PHE A 49 -4.44 0.90 1.13
C PHE A 49 -3.87 0.17 -0.07
N GLN A 50 -3.09 -0.87 0.17
CA GLN A 50 -2.56 -1.73 -0.86
C GLN A 50 -2.59 -3.20 -0.44
N THR A 51 -2.52 -4.09 -1.43
CA THR A 51 -2.50 -5.54 -1.22
C THR A 51 -1.70 -6.21 -2.33
N ASP A 52 -1.06 -7.34 -2.02
CA ASP A 52 -0.44 -8.24 -3.00
C ASP A 52 -1.26 -9.53 -3.22
N GLN A 53 -2.40 -9.66 -2.53
CA GLN A 53 -3.19 -10.90 -2.52
C GLN A 53 -4.17 -11.03 -3.69
N LEU A 54 -4.35 -9.97 -4.48
CA LEU A 54 -5.23 -10.03 -5.65
C LEU A 54 -4.54 -10.79 -6.79
N ALA A 55 -5.30 -11.59 -7.54
CA ALA A 55 -4.78 -12.33 -8.70
C ALA A 55 -4.08 -11.41 -9.73
N ILE A 56 -4.51 -10.14 -9.84
CA ILE A 56 -3.90 -9.12 -10.71
C ILE A 56 -2.47 -8.72 -10.31
N CYS A 57 -2.06 -8.97 -9.06
CA CYS A 57 -0.72 -8.64 -8.55
C CYS A 57 0.36 -9.61 -9.07
N GLY A 58 -0.08 -10.75 -9.63
CA GLY A 58 0.76 -11.73 -10.30
C GLY A 58 1.85 -12.35 -9.40
N GLN A 59 2.73 -13.14 -10.03
CA GLN A 59 3.82 -13.86 -9.34
C GLN A 59 4.93 -12.92 -8.79
N LYS A 60 4.96 -11.66 -9.21
CA LYS A 60 6.03 -10.70 -8.86
C LYS A 60 5.80 -9.95 -7.54
N LYS A 61 4.77 -10.32 -6.76
CA LYS A 61 4.42 -9.67 -5.47
C LYS A 61 4.31 -8.14 -5.59
N GLN A 62 3.81 -7.66 -6.73
CA GLN A 62 3.59 -6.23 -6.90
C GLN A 62 2.37 -5.82 -6.08
N LYS A 63 2.53 -4.91 -5.14
CA LYS A 63 1.41 -4.41 -4.34
C LYS A 63 0.56 -3.48 -5.19
N ALA A 64 -0.73 -3.79 -5.32
CA ALA A 64 -1.70 -2.93 -5.98
C ALA A 64 -2.38 -2.04 -4.95
N ARG A 65 -2.49 -0.74 -5.27
CA ARG A 65 -3.29 0.19 -4.46
C ARG A 65 -4.77 -0.08 -4.69
N ILE A 66 -5.51 -0.22 -3.60
CA ILE A 66 -6.98 -0.40 -3.64
C ILE A 66 -7.60 1.00 -3.68
N SER A 67 -8.39 1.28 -4.71
CA SER A 67 -9.20 2.51 -4.79
C SER A 67 -10.50 2.33 -4.02
N ALA A 68 -11.14 3.44 -3.62
CA ALA A 68 -12.45 3.38 -2.94
C ALA A 68 -13.50 2.63 -3.78
N GLY A 69 -13.53 2.83 -5.10
CA GLY A 69 -14.47 2.15 -6.00
C GLY A 69 -14.20 0.66 -6.19
N ALA A 70 -12.98 0.19 -5.92
CA ALA A 70 -12.63 -1.23 -6.00
C ALA A 70 -12.67 -1.93 -4.62
N TRP A 71 -13.00 -1.21 -3.55
CA TRP A 71 -12.91 -1.71 -2.18
C TRP A 71 -13.80 -2.91 -1.94
N ASP A 72 -15.10 -2.79 -2.24
CA ASP A 72 -16.09 -3.85 -1.95
C ASP A 72 -15.71 -5.19 -2.62
N THR A 73 -15.20 -5.13 -3.86
CA THR A 73 -14.74 -6.32 -4.58
C THR A 73 -13.42 -6.86 -4.02
N ALA A 74 -12.45 -5.98 -3.78
CA ALA A 74 -11.13 -6.38 -3.32
C ALA A 74 -11.17 -6.95 -1.89
N VAL A 75 -11.85 -6.26 -0.98
CA VAL A 75 -11.91 -6.61 0.45
C VAL A 75 -12.54 -7.96 0.69
N LYS A 76 -13.36 -8.51 -0.22
CA LYS A 76 -13.93 -9.86 -0.10
C LYS A 76 -12.93 -10.97 -0.41
N SER A 77 -11.88 -10.65 -1.16
CA SER A 77 -10.93 -11.62 -1.72
C SER A 77 -9.56 -11.59 -1.05
N ILE A 78 -9.36 -10.73 -0.05
CA ILE A 78 -8.08 -10.53 0.63
C ILE A 78 -8.22 -10.69 2.14
N ASP A 79 -7.18 -11.17 2.79
CA ASP A 79 -7.07 -11.33 4.24
C ASP A 79 -6.14 -10.29 4.87
N THR A 80 -5.31 -9.62 4.05
CA THR A 80 -4.42 -8.55 4.50
C THR A 80 -4.56 -7.32 3.63
N VAL A 81 -4.68 -6.18 4.31
CA VAL A 81 -4.54 -4.85 3.72
C VAL A 81 -3.35 -4.16 4.38
N GLU A 82 -2.45 -3.64 3.56
CA GLU A 82 -1.35 -2.82 4.03
C GLU A 82 -1.69 -1.34 3.89
N VAL A 83 -1.48 -0.61 4.98
CA VAL A 83 -1.64 0.84 5.05
C VAL A 83 -0.36 1.49 4.57
N ILE A 84 -0.48 2.48 3.69
CA ILE A 84 0.64 3.29 3.22
C ILE A 84 0.38 4.77 3.47
N ASN A 85 1.48 5.49 3.74
CA ASN A 85 1.47 6.94 3.81
C ASN A 85 1.99 7.53 2.48
N LEU A 86 1.11 8.19 1.73
CA LEU A 86 1.37 8.79 0.43
C LEU A 86 2.42 9.92 0.47
N SER A 87 2.70 10.51 1.62
CA SER A 87 3.66 11.61 1.72
C SER A 87 5.13 11.19 1.77
N ASN A 88 5.43 9.91 1.92
CA ASN A 88 6.81 9.43 1.87
C ASN A 88 7.31 9.09 0.45
N GLY A 89 6.47 9.27 -0.58
CA GLY A 89 6.78 8.90 -1.96
C GLY A 89 7.43 10.01 -2.77
N SER A 90 8.60 10.52 -2.38
CA SER A 90 9.49 11.31 -3.27
C SER A 90 10.90 11.51 -2.67
N LYS A 91 11.66 10.45 -2.44
CA LYS A 91 13.11 10.56 -2.66
C LYS A 91 13.34 10.34 -4.14
N LYS A 92 13.20 11.41 -4.92
CA LYS A 92 13.71 11.48 -6.29
C LYS A 92 15.20 11.16 -6.18
N SER A 93 15.60 9.97 -6.64
CA SER A 93 16.99 9.60 -6.80
C SER A 93 17.54 10.51 -7.91
N THR A 94 18.00 11.69 -7.54
CA THR A 94 18.72 12.58 -8.44
C THR A 94 20.06 11.91 -8.68
N ALA A 95 20.17 11.20 -9.80
CA ALA A 95 21.44 10.71 -10.30
C ALA A 95 22.47 11.85 -10.25
N PRO A 96 23.72 11.58 -9.83
CA PRO A 96 24.75 12.61 -9.85
C PRO A 96 24.88 13.16 -11.29
N PRO A 97 25.05 14.49 -11.47
CA PRO A 97 25.20 15.05 -12.80
C PRO A 97 26.39 14.38 -13.51
N PRO A 98 26.31 14.20 -14.84
CA PRO A 98 27.43 13.65 -15.60
C PRO A 98 28.66 14.53 -15.35
N ARG A 99 29.71 13.94 -14.78
CA ARG A 99 31.04 14.56 -14.74
C ARG A 99 31.47 14.75 -16.19
N TYR A 100 31.37 15.97 -16.69
CA TYR A 100 32.09 16.33 -17.91
C TYR A 100 33.57 16.34 -17.55
N SER A 101 34.28 15.30 -17.97
CA SER A 101 35.74 15.28 -17.98
C SER A 101 36.18 16.17 -19.15
N SER A 102 36.38 17.46 -18.88
CA SER A 102 37.06 18.35 -19.82
C SER A 102 38.57 18.07 -19.76
N SER A 103 39.01 17.12 -20.59
CA SER A 103 40.41 16.79 -20.82
C SER A 103 40.88 17.39 -22.15
N GLY A 104 41.94 18.21 -22.13
CA GLY A 104 42.81 18.62 -23.28
C GLY A 104 42.20 19.66 -24.23
N SER A 105 42.75 20.86 -24.48
CA SER A 105 44.11 21.29 -24.85
C SER A 105 44.60 20.71 -26.19
N CYS A 106 44.67 21.57 -27.22
CA CYS A 106 45.63 21.51 -28.31
C CYS A 106 45.81 22.92 -28.94
N ASP A 107 47.09 23.33 -29.00
CA ASP A 107 47.75 24.50 -29.61
C ASP A 107 47.25 24.97 -30.99
N ASP A 108 47.40 26.29 -31.25
CA ASP A 108 48.32 26.83 -32.30
C ASP A 108 48.77 28.25 -31.92
#